data_AF-A0A372Q6W8-F1
#
_entry.id   AF-A0A372Q6W8-F1
#
_cell.length_a   1.000
_cell.length_b   1.000
_cell.length_c   1.000
_cell.angle_alpha   90.00
_cell.angle_beta   90.00
_cell.angle_gamma   90.00
#
_symmetry.space_group_name_H-M   'P 1'
#
loop_
_entity.id
_entity.type
_entity.pdbx_description
1 polymer ?
#
loop_
_entity_poly.entity_id
_entity_poly.type
_entity_poly.pdbx_seq_one_letter_code
_entity_poly.pdbx_strand_id
1 'polypeptide(L)'
;MKALVIDTEAWHEDANANLRSLKCDIGQCVNGSVSYKKTMWKRIEVELNNINVENLGFDHPICSGVLDVKSEPFINIPGSFCDIFKEPFQKYKLKQNHDILDTCEDFIQNEESKINEDEDLCDVEFGKWLDSSERLQEKTRRILESLLKVWKSPKYEAYTKKGKLINKGSYVCEVLAPLINSNE
;
A
#
# COMPACT_ATOMS: atom_id res chain seq x y z
N MET A 1 21.80 -14.45 -14.90
CA MET A 1 20.67 -13.70 -14.31
C MET A 1 20.40 -12.50 -15.20
N LYS A 2 19.26 -12.44 -15.89
CA LYS A 2 18.77 -11.15 -16.38
C LYS A 2 18.15 -10.46 -15.17
N ALA A 3 18.67 -9.30 -14.78
CA ALA A 3 18.02 -8.48 -13.78
C ALA A 3 16.56 -8.28 -14.19
N LEU A 4 15.64 -8.37 -13.24
CA LEU A 4 14.28 -7.85 -13.42
C LEU A 4 14.47 -6.40 -13.86
N VAL A 5 14.23 -6.12 -15.14
CA VAL A 5 14.13 -4.76 -15.64
C VAL A 5 12.88 -4.24 -14.96
N ILE A 6 13.06 -3.54 -13.84
CA ILE A 6 11.99 -2.76 -13.25
C ILE A 6 11.65 -1.74 -14.33
N ASP A 7 10.46 -1.88 -14.89
CA ASP A 7 9.96 -1.00 -15.94
C ASP A 7 9.67 0.36 -15.30
N THR A 8 10.74 1.14 -15.15
CA THR A 8 10.70 2.49 -14.61
C THR A 8 10.13 3.50 -15.62
N GLU A 9 9.87 3.07 -16.85
CA GLU A 9 9.28 3.90 -17.91
C GLU A 9 7.75 3.72 -17.97
N ALA A 10 7.23 2.51 -17.79
CA ALA A 10 5.79 2.23 -17.94
C ALA A 10 4.90 2.87 -16.87
N TRP A 11 5.40 3.13 -15.66
CA TRP A 11 4.53 3.66 -14.60
C TRP A 11 3.95 5.04 -14.93
N HIS A 12 4.66 5.86 -15.72
CA HIS A 12 4.14 7.14 -16.20
C HIS A 12 2.98 6.93 -17.18
N GLU A 13 3.04 5.90 -18.03
CA GLU A 13 1.96 5.57 -18.96
C GLU A 13 0.72 5.09 -18.19
N ASP A 14 0.91 4.20 -17.21
CA ASP A 14 -0.15 3.71 -16.32
C ASP A 14 -0.77 4.85 -15.50
N ALA A 15 0.06 5.72 -14.92
CA ALA A 15 -0.40 6.89 -14.16
C ALA A 15 -1.21 7.86 -15.03
N ASN A 16 -0.77 8.09 -16.27
CA ASN A 16 -1.52 8.90 -17.24
C ASN A 16 -2.84 8.25 -17.65
N ALA A 17 -2.87 6.93 -17.84
CA ALA A 17 -4.09 6.18 -18.13
C ALA A 17 -5.09 6.27 -16.97
N ASN A 18 -4.61 6.08 -15.74
CA ASN A 18 -5.41 6.22 -14.53
C ASN A 18 -5.96 7.64 -14.37
N LEU A 19 -5.14 8.67 -14.56
CA LEU A 19 -5.59 10.06 -14.52
C LEU A 19 -6.66 10.37 -15.57
N ARG A 20 -6.54 9.82 -16.79
CA ARG A 20 -7.57 9.97 -17.83
C ARG A 20 -8.87 9.29 -17.43
N SER A 21 -8.81 8.07 -16.91
CA SER A 21 -10.01 7.35 -16.43
C SER A 21 -10.71 8.14 -15.34
N LEU A 22 -9.93 8.63 -14.36
CA LEU A 22 -10.44 9.42 -13.26
C LEU A 22 -11.10 10.72 -13.74
N LYS A 23 -10.50 11.43 -14.70
CA LYS A 23 -11.11 12.62 -15.34
C LYS A 23 -12.46 12.29 -16.00
N CYS A 24 -12.55 11.16 -16.70
CA CYS A 24 -13.81 10.71 -17.30
C CYS A 24 -14.89 10.44 -16.24
N ASP A 25 -14.56 9.73 -15.16
CA ASP A 25 -15.49 9.41 -14.09
C ASP A 25 -16.00 10.66 -13.37
N ILE A 26 -15.11 11.61 -13.11
CA ILE A 26 -15.47 12.92 -12.54
C ILE A 26 -16.35 13.72 -13.50
N GLY A 27 -16.04 13.74 -14.80
CA GLY A 27 -16.88 14.39 -15.80
C GLY A 27 -18.31 13.81 -15.83
N GLN A 28 -18.45 12.49 -15.68
CA GLN A 28 -19.76 11.85 -15.54
C GLN A 28 -20.47 12.30 -14.26
N CYS A 29 -19.76 12.39 -13.13
CA CYS A 29 -20.30 12.88 -11.87
C CYS A 29 -20.77 14.35 -11.95
N VAL A 30 -20.05 15.22 -12.66
CA VAL A 30 -20.45 16.61 -12.93
C VAL A 30 -21.76 16.66 -13.72
N ASN A 31 -21.89 15.80 -14.73
CA ASN A 31 -23.08 15.79 -15.59
C ASN A 31 -24.30 15.16 -14.89
N GLY A 32 -24.08 14.16 -14.03
CA GLY A 32 -25.14 13.46 -13.29
C GLY A 32 -25.55 14.13 -11.97
N SER A 33 -24.93 15.25 -11.59
CA SER A 33 -25.22 15.94 -10.32
C SER A 33 -25.88 17.31 -10.53
N VAL A 34 -26.54 17.78 -9.48
CA VAL A 34 -27.22 19.09 -9.43
C VAL A 34 -26.78 19.90 -8.22
N SER A 35 -27.01 21.21 -8.27
CA SER A 35 -26.77 22.14 -7.16
C SER A 35 -25.35 22.01 -6.58
N TYR A 36 -25.23 22.00 -5.26
CA TYR A 36 -23.98 21.99 -4.50
C TYR A 36 -23.05 20.82 -4.86
N LYS A 37 -23.60 19.62 -5.13
CA LYS A 37 -22.82 18.45 -5.57
C LYS A 37 -22.15 18.67 -6.94
N LYS A 38 -22.81 19.41 -7.84
CA LYS A 38 -22.24 19.76 -9.15
C LYS A 38 -21.08 20.74 -9.01
N THR A 39 -21.24 21.77 -8.17
CA THR A 39 -20.16 22.74 -7.88
C THR A 39 -18.94 22.05 -7.30
N MET A 40 -19.15 21.07 -6.42
CA MET A 40 -18.09 20.26 -5.84
C MET A 40 -17.32 19.47 -6.89
N TRP A 41 -18.01 18.67 -7.71
CA TRP A 41 -17.36 17.86 -8.75
C TRP A 41 -16.62 18.71 -9.78
N LYS A 42 -17.17 19.88 -10.13
CA LYS A 42 -16.49 20.85 -11.00
C LYS A 42 -15.18 21.34 -10.42
N ARG A 43 -15.11 21.53 -9.09
CA ARG A 43 -13.86 21.92 -8.43
C ARG A 43 -12.83 20.80 -8.57
N ILE A 44 -13.21 19.56 -8.27
CA ILE A 44 -12.34 18.38 -8.44
C ILE A 44 -11.88 18.24 -9.90
N GLU A 45 -12.76 18.47 -10.87
CA GLU A 45 -12.44 18.44 -12.30
C GLU A 45 -11.38 19.47 -12.69
N VAL A 46 -11.53 20.72 -12.24
CA VAL A 46 -10.54 21.79 -12.49
C VAL A 46 -9.18 21.41 -11.92
N GLU A 47 -9.16 20.92 -10.69
CA GLU A 47 -7.94 20.51 -10.02
C GLU A 47 -7.23 19.36 -10.74
N LEU A 48 -7.97 18.31 -11.14
CA LEU A 48 -7.42 17.19 -11.92
C LEU A 48 -6.84 17.65 -13.27
N ASN A 49 -7.41 18.69 -13.88
CA ASN A 49 -6.92 19.24 -15.14
C ASN A 49 -5.57 19.96 -15.01
N ASN A 50 -5.23 20.43 -13.81
CA ASN A 50 -3.95 21.10 -13.53
C ASN A 50 -2.81 20.13 -13.20
N ILE A 51 -3.10 18.84 -13.05
CA ILE A 51 -2.11 17.84 -12.67
C ILE A 51 -1.20 17.51 -13.84
N ASN A 52 0.11 17.63 -13.61
CA ASN A 52 1.15 17.07 -14.46
C ASN A 52 1.76 15.83 -13.78
N VAL A 53 1.59 14.65 -14.38
CA VAL A 53 2.11 13.38 -13.86
C VAL A 53 3.64 13.39 -13.75
N GLU A 54 4.34 14.13 -14.60
CA GLU A 54 5.81 14.24 -14.55
C GLU A 54 6.33 14.89 -13.26
N ASN A 55 5.48 15.66 -12.58
CA ASN A 55 5.83 16.34 -11.33
C ASN A 55 5.51 15.47 -10.09
N LEU A 56 4.94 14.28 -10.27
CA LEU A 56 4.51 13.40 -9.18
C LEU A 56 5.49 12.23 -8.98
N GLY A 57 5.57 11.73 -7.76
CA GLY A 57 6.19 10.44 -7.47
C GLY A 57 5.28 9.28 -7.87
N PHE A 58 5.87 8.10 -8.10
CA PHE A 58 5.11 6.87 -8.40
C PHE A 58 4.15 6.48 -7.26
N ASP A 59 4.48 6.91 -6.04
CA ASP A 59 3.74 6.68 -4.79
C ASP A 59 2.60 7.69 -4.58
N HIS A 60 2.47 8.69 -5.44
CA HIS A 60 1.38 9.66 -5.33
C HIS A 60 0.02 8.98 -5.61
N PRO A 61 -1.00 9.13 -4.74
CA PRO A 61 -2.28 8.41 -4.86
C PRO A 61 -2.97 8.54 -6.22
N ILE A 62 -2.84 9.72 -6.84
CA ILE A 62 -3.42 10.04 -8.15
C ILE A 62 -2.84 9.18 -9.28
N CYS A 63 -1.58 8.74 -9.17
CA CYS A 63 -0.97 7.81 -10.11
C CYS A 63 -1.68 6.45 -10.12
N SER A 64 -2.37 6.09 -9.03
CA SER A 64 -3.22 4.90 -8.92
C SER A 64 -4.71 5.19 -9.16
N GLY A 65 -5.07 6.40 -9.62
CA GLY A 65 -6.47 6.82 -9.79
C GLY A 65 -7.20 7.07 -8.47
N VAL A 66 -6.49 7.20 -7.36
CA VAL A 66 -7.07 7.44 -6.03
C VAL A 66 -7.11 8.93 -5.74
N LEU A 67 -8.29 9.43 -5.35
CA LEU A 67 -8.45 10.77 -4.79
C LEU A 67 -8.23 10.71 -3.28
N ASP A 68 -7.13 11.29 -2.80
CA ASP A 68 -6.89 11.46 -1.38
C ASP A 68 -7.26 12.87 -0.94
N VAL A 69 -8.15 12.97 0.05
CA VAL A 69 -8.57 14.25 0.65
C VAL A 69 -7.39 15.01 1.27
N LYS A 70 -6.31 14.30 1.63
CA LYS A 70 -5.08 14.88 2.19
C LYS A 70 -4.06 15.28 1.13
N SER A 71 -4.26 14.92 -0.13
CA SER A 71 -3.36 15.31 -1.21
C SER A 71 -3.70 16.70 -1.75
N GLU A 72 -2.68 17.49 -2.11
CA GLU A 72 -2.92 18.71 -2.87
C GLU A 72 -3.59 18.35 -4.20
N PRO A 73 -4.62 19.10 -4.63
CA PRO A 73 -5.11 20.38 -4.07
C PRO A 73 -6.33 20.23 -3.13
N PHE A 74 -6.72 19.01 -2.75
CA PHE A 74 -7.95 18.72 -1.99
C PHE A 74 -7.88 19.17 -0.52
N ILE A 75 -6.68 19.45 0.00
CA ILE A 75 -6.44 19.99 1.35
C ILE A 75 -7.23 21.29 1.59
N ASN A 76 -7.39 22.12 0.53
CA ASN A 76 -8.05 23.42 0.62
C ASN A 76 -9.56 23.38 0.29
N ILE A 77 -10.16 22.19 0.24
CA ILE A 77 -11.60 22.04 0.08
C ILE A 77 -12.27 22.32 1.44
N PRO A 78 -13.24 23.26 1.52
CA PRO A 78 -13.96 23.54 2.75
C PRO A 78 -14.63 22.28 3.30
N GLY A 79 -14.59 22.08 4.62
CA GLY A 79 -15.16 20.90 5.28
C GLY A 79 -16.62 20.61 4.92
N SER A 80 -17.41 21.66 4.68
CA SER A 80 -18.81 21.55 4.23
C SER A 80 -18.98 20.80 2.89
N PHE A 81 -17.96 20.77 2.04
CA PHE A 81 -17.98 19.97 0.81
C PHE A 81 -17.59 18.52 1.10
N CYS A 82 -16.62 18.29 1.99
CA CYS A 82 -16.25 16.95 2.45
C CYS A 82 -17.40 16.24 3.17
N ASP A 83 -18.26 16.97 3.88
CA ASP A 83 -19.41 16.40 4.58
C ASP A 83 -20.47 15.83 3.62
N ILE A 84 -20.55 16.31 2.38
CA ILE A 84 -21.42 15.71 1.34
C ILE A 84 -20.95 14.30 0.99
N PHE A 85 -19.65 14.03 0.95
CA PHE A 85 -19.14 12.67 0.73
C PHE A 85 -19.48 11.75 1.90
N LYS A 86 -19.55 12.30 3.11
CA LYS A 86 -19.93 11.56 4.32
C LYS A 86 -21.44 11.33 4.41
N GLU A 87 -22.27 12.09 3.70
CA GLU A 87 -23.74 11.96 3.74
C GLU A 87 -24.23 10.59 3.20
N PRO A 88 -23.77 10.07 2.04
CA PRO A 88 -24.00 8.68 1.65
C PRO A 88 -23.48 7.68 2.68
N PHE A 89 -22.27 7.90 3.20
CA PHE A 89 -21.66 7.01 4.19
C PHE A 89 -22.51 6.90 5.46
N GLN A 90 -23.04 8.02 5.95
CA GLN A 90 -23.92 8.05 7.12
C GLN A 90 -25.24 7.32 6.85
N LYS A 91 -25.79 7.42 5.63
CA LYS A 91 -27.03 6.72 5.25
C LYS A 91 -26.89 5.20 5.22
N TYR A 92 -25.70 4.69 4.88
CA TYR A 92 -25.39 3.25 4.89
C TYR A 92 -24.70 2.79 6.17
N LYS A 93 -24.56 3.69 7.17
CA LYS A 93 -23.91 3.35 8.43
C LYS A 93 -24.81 2.37 9.18
N LEU A 94 -24.47 1.08 9.08
CA LEU A 94 -25.08 0.05 9.89
C LEU A 94 -24.89 0.43 11.35
N LYS A 95 -25.95 0.24 12.15
CA LYS A 95 -25.87 0.46 13.59
C LYS A 95 -24.76 -0.44 14.10
N GLN A 96 -23.77 0.15 14.78
CA GLN A 96 -22.63 -0.59 15.30
C GLN A 96 -23.15 -1.74 16.18
N ASN A 97 -22.72 -2.95 15.86
CA ASN A 97 -22.98 -4.11 16.69
C ASN A 97 -21.87 -4.14 17.74
N HIS A 98 -22.22 -3.77 18.97
CA HIS A 98 -21.28 -3.72 20.09
C HIS A 98 -20.68 -5.09 20.38
N ASP A 99 -21.44 -6.18 20.27
CA ASP A 99 -20.93 -7.53 20.50
C ASP A 99 -19.79 -7.89 19.50
N ILE A 100 -19.94 -7.49 18.24
CA ILE A 100 -18.90 -7.71 17.21
C ILE A 100 -17.70 -6.80 17.47
N LEU A 101 -17.95 -5.53 17.82
CA LEU A 101 -16.88 -4.58 18.14
C LEU A 101 -16.04 -5.05 19.33
N ASP A 102 -16.70 -5.43 20.43
CA ASP A 102 -16.05 -5.92 21.65
C ASP A 102 -15.24 -7.19 21.33
N THR A 103 -15.79 -8.12 20.54
CA THR A 103 -15.06 -9.33 20.10
C THR A 103 -13.83 -8.98 19.26
N CYS A 104 -13.93 -8.00 18.36
CA CYS A 104 -12.80 -7.56 17.54
C CYS A 104 -11.75 -6.82 18.38
N GLU A 105 -12.18 -6.00 19.33
CA GLU A 105 -11.31 -5.21 20.20
C GLU A 105 -10.55 -6.12 21.17
N ASP A 106 -11.23 -7.10 21.77
CA ASP A 106 -10.60 -8.16 22.57
C ASP A 106 -9.55 -8.95 21.77
N PHE A 107 -9.85 -9.28 20.50
CA PHE A 107 -8.92 -9.96 19.62
C PHE A 107 -7.68 -9.10 19.33
N ILE A 108 -7.87 -7.83 18.97
CA ILE A 108 -6.79 -6.89 18.68
C ILE A 108 -5.91 -6.70 19.91
N GLN A 109 -6.49 -6.40 21.08
CA GLN A 109 -5.73 -6.21 22.32
C GLN A 109 -4.94 -7.46 22.72
N ASN A 110 -5.50 -8.65 22.51
CA ASN A 110 -4.81 -9.91 22.78
C ASN A 110 -3.66 -10.18 21.80
N GLU A 111 -3.73 -9.71 20.56
CA GLU A 111 -2.61 -9.83 19.61
C GLU A 111 -1.58 -8.72 19.81
N GLU A 112 -1.99 -7.47 20.04
CA GLU A 112 -1.12 -6.34 20.37
C GLU A 112 -0.30 -6.61 21.63
N SER A 113 -0.91 -7.17 22.68
CA SER A 113 -0.20 -7.56 23.90
C SER A 113 0.84 -8.69 23.71
N LYS A 114 0.81 -9.43 22.59
CA LYS A 114 1.84 -10.41 22.23
C LYS A 114 2.95 -9.79 21.39
N ILE A 115 2.72 -8.63 20.80
CA ILE A 115 3.73 -7.86 20.09
C ILE A 115 4.49 -7.05 21.14
N ASN A 116 5.80 -7.22 21.19
CA ASN A 116 6.65 -6.47 22.11
C ASN A 116 6.84 -5.06 21.51
N GLU A 117 5.96 -4.13 21.86
CA GLU A 117 5.91 -2.74 21.35
C GLU A 117 7.04 -1.86 21.92
N ASP A 118 8.30 -2.19 21.61
CA ASP A 118 9.39 -1.20 21.76
C ASP A 118 9.60 -0.40 20.45
N GLU A 119 8.77 -0.62 19.42
CA GLU A 119 8.80 0.13 18.17
C GLU A 119 7.43 0.75 17.89
N ASP A 120 7.27 1.98 18.36
CA ASP A 120 6.16 2.86 18.06
C ASP A 120 6.13 3.17 16.55
N LEU A 121 5.23 2.50 15.81
CA LEU A 121 5.06 2.65 14.37
C LEU A 121 4.15 3.84 13.99
N CYS A 122 3.70 4.63 14.97
CA CYS A 122 2.67 5.66 14.76
C CYS A 122 3.21 6.95 14.12
N ASP A 123 4.53 7.16 14.05
CA ASP A 123 5.14 8.43 13.61
C ASP A 123 6.02 8.30 12.36
N VAL A 124 5.55 7.53 11.37
CA VAL A 124 6.26 7.38 10.08
C VAL A 124 5.79 8.44 9.10
N GLU A 125 6.65 9.43 8.85
CA GLU A 125 6.42 10.46 7.84
C GLU A 125 6.42 9.83 6.42
N PHE A 126 5.43 10.20 5.60
CA PHE A 126 5.30 9.68 4.23
C PHE A 126 6.58 9.93 3.42
N GLY A 127 7.08 8.88 2.76
CA GLY A 127 8.33 8.93 1.97
C GLY A 127 9.62 8.74 2.77
N LYS A 128 9.55 8.53 4.10
CA LYS A 128 10.72 8.18 4.92
C LYS A 128 10.72 6.69 5.26
N TRP A 129 11.92 6.12 5.34
CA TRP A 129 12.10 4.75 5.80
C TRP A 129 11.84 4.66 7.31
N LEU A 130 11.12 3.62 7.72
CA LEU A 130 10.84 3.31 9.13
C LEU A 130 12.11 3.10 9.97
N ASP A 131 13.10 2.41 9.39
CA ASP A 131 14.36 2.10 10.05
C ASP A 131 15.49 3.01 9.54
N SER A 132 16.49 3.26 10.40
CA SER A 132 17.71 3.95 9.98
C SER A 132 18.46 3.16 8.90
N SER A 133 19.28 3.85 8.10
CA SER A 133 20.10 3.19 7.07
C SER A 133 20.98 2.07 7.64
N GLU A 134 21.49 2.21 8.87
CA GLU A 134 22.28 1.18 9.56
C GLU A 134 21.44 -0.04 9.89
N ARG A 135 20.24 0.15 10.44
CA ARG A 135 19.31 -0.95 10.73
C ARG A 135 18.85 -1.68 9.47
N LEU A 136 18.55 -0.93 8.41
CA LEU A 136 18.22 -1.52 7.11
C LEU A 136 19.37 -2.34 6.54
N GLN A 137 20.61 -1.85 6.64
CA GLN A 137 21.80 -2.59 6.21
C GLN A 137 21.99 -3.86 7.02
N GLU A 138 21.82 -3.82 8.34
CA GLU A 138 21.94 -5.00 9.20
C GLU A 138 20.83 -6.03 8.91
N LYS A 139 19.57 -5.60 8.79
CA LYS A 139 18.46 -6.49 8.37
C LYS A 139 18.73 -7.12 7.00
N THR A 140 19.19 -6.32 6.04
CA THR A 140 19.56 -6.80 4.70
C THR A 140 20.68 -7.83 4.78
N ARG A 141 21.71 -7.60 5.60
CA ARG A 141 22.82 -8.54 5.79
C ARG A 141 22.32 -9.87 6.35
N ARG A 142 21.46 -9.86 7.36
CA ARG A 142 20.87 -11.08 7.95
C ARG A 142 20.08 -11.89 6.93
N ILE A 143 19.25 -11.23 6.12
CA ILE A 143 18.49 -11.89 5.04
C ILE A 143 19.45 -12.54 4.04
N LEU A 144 20.48 -11.82 3.59
CA LEU A 144 21.47 -12.33 2.65
C LEU A 144 22.27 -13.52 3.21
N GLU A 145 22.63 -13.47 4.50
CA GLU A 145 23.31 -14.58 5.18
C GLU A 145 22.42 -15.82 5.26
N SER A 146 21.13 -15.65 5.56
CA SER A 146 20.17 -16.76 5.55
C SER A 146 19.95 -17.33 4.16
N LEU A 147 19.80 -16.49 3.14
CA LEU A 147 19.73 -16.95 1.75
C LEU A 147 20.99 -17.74 1.34
N LEU A 148 22.17 -17.28 1.76
CA LEU A 148 23.42 -17.99 1.50
C LEU A 148 23.44 -19.37 2.17
N LYS A 149 22.92 -19.50 3.40
CA LYS A 149 22.79 -20.80 4.08
C LYS A 149 21.84 -21.72 3.30
N VAL A 150 20.71 -21.21 2.83
CA VAL A 150 19.76 -21.97 2.00
C VAL A 150 20.40 -22.44 0.70
N TRP A 151 21.13 -21.56 0.00
CA TRP A 151 21.80 -21.89 -1.26
C TRP A 151 22.92 -22.91 -1.10
N LYS A 152 23.61 -22.91 0.04
CA LYS A 152 24.61 -23.92 0.39
C LYS A 152 24.00 -25.22 0.92
N SER A 153 22.67 -25.29 1.08
CA SER A 153 22.04 -26.51 1.59
C SER A 153 22.17 -27.66 0.59
N PRO A 154 22.41 -28.90 1.06
CA PRO A 154 22.51 -30.07 0.20
C PRO A 154 21.25 -30.32 -0.65
N LYS A 155 20.06 -29.92 -0.17
CA LYS A 155 18.81 -30.06 -0.91
C LYS A 155 18.69 -29.04 -2.04
N TYR A 156 19.09 -27.79 -1.82
CA TYR A 156 19.12 -26.79 -2.87
C TYR A 156 20.19 -27.12 -3.93
N GLU A 157 21.35 -27.64 -3.50
CA GLU A 157 22.36 -28.16 -4.41
C GLU A 157 21.86 -29.37 -5.23
N ALA A 158 21.12 -30.29 -4.60
CA ALA A 158 20.51 -31.42 -5.31
C ALA A 158 19.43 -30.98 -6.31
N TYR A 159 18.65 -29.94 -5.98
CA TYR A 159 17.68 -29.36 -6.91
C TYR A 159 18.38 -28.73 -8.13
N THR A 160 19.35 -27.86 -7.88
CA THR A 160 20.05 -27.10 -8.94
C THR A 160 20.97 -27.97 -9.80
N LYS A 161 21.71 -28.91 -9.21
CA LYS A 161 22.68 -29.75 -9.94
C LYS A 161 22.10 -31.07 -10.46
N LYS A 162 21.10 -31.64 -9.77
CA LYS A 162 20.58 -32.99 -10.09
C LYS A 162 19.13 -32.98 -10.55
N GLY A 163 18.49 -31.80 -10.67
CA GLY A 163 17.10 -31.65 -11.11
C GLY A 163 16.08 -32.31 -10.18
N LYS A 164 16.45 -32.62 -8.93
CA LYS A 164 15.55 -33.29 -7.99
C LYS A 164 14.53 -32.31 -7.45
N LEU A 165 13.25 -32.58 -7.67
CA LEU A 165 12.15 -31.77 -7.12
C LEU A 165 12.19 -31.78 -5.58
N ILE A 166 12.09 -30.59 -4.99
CA ILE A 166 11.95 -30.41 -3.54
C ILE A 166 10.47 -30.54 -3.21
N ASN A 167 10.11 -31.42 -2.28
CA ASN A 167 8.72 -31.51 -1.83
C ASN A 167 8.32 -30.31 -0.97
N LYS A 168 7.02 -30.00 -0.92
CA LYS A 168 6.48 -28.83 -0.21
C LYS A 168 6.96 -28.74 1.24
N GLY A 169 6.96 -29.85 1.97
CA GLY A 169 7.42 -29.87 3.37
C GLY A 169 8.89 -29.50 3.52
N SER A 170 9.76 -30.04 2.67
CA SER A 170 11.19 -29.70 2.67
C SER A 170 11.44 -28.25 2.26
N TYR A 171 10.66 -27.72 1.31
CA TYR A 171 10.75 -26.32 0.92
C TYR A 171 10.37 -25.39 2.08
N VAL A 172 9.29 -25.70 2.81
CA VAL A 172 8.88 -24.91 3.98
C VAL A 172 9.96 -24.95 5.06
N CYS A 173 10.47 -26.13 5.43
CA CYS A 173 11.42 -26.24 6.54
C CYS A 173 12.83 -25.74 6.21
N GLU A 174 13.29 -25.87 4.97
CA GLU A 174 14.70 -25.60 4.61
C GLU A 174 14.89 -24.30 3.83
N VAL A 175 13.82 -23.72 3.28
CA VAL A 175 13.87 -22.44 2.56
C VAL A 175 13.10 -21.38 3.32
N LEU A 176 11.82 -21.62 3.63
CA LEU A 176 10.96 -20.57 4.19
C LEU A 176 11.24 -20.30 5.67
N ALA A 177 11.31 -21.33 6.51
CA ALA A 177 11.52 -21.15 7.95
C ALA A 177 12.83 -20.40 8.28
N PRO A 178 14.00 -20.71 7.66
CA PRO A 178 15.23 -19.96 7.91
C PRO A 178 15.18 -18.48 7.47
N LEU A 179 14.36 -18.15 6.48
CA LEU A 179 14.19 -16.78 5.99
C LEU A 179 13.22 -15.97 6.84
N ILE A 180 12.17 -16.61 7.34
CA ILE A 180 11.20 -15.98 8.26
C ILE A 180 11.91 -15.68 9.59
N ASN A 181 12.64 -16.67 10.12
CA ASN A 181 13.33 -16.55 11.41
C ASN A 181 14.60 -15.69 11.36
N SER A 182 15.01 -15.17 10.19
CA SER A 182 16.15 -14.24 10.11
C SER A 182 15.80 -12.79 10.36
N ASN A 183 14.51 -12.49 10.47
CA ASN A 183 13.96 -11.18 10.76
C ASN A 183 13.47 -11.01 12.20
N GLU A 184 13.42 -12.10 12.97
CA GLU A 184 13.30 -12.10 14.45
C GLU A 184 14.68 -11.85 15.08
#